data_AF-A0A7V9SFH1-F1
#
_entry.id   AF-A0A7V9SFH1-F1
#
_cell.length_a   1.000
_cell.length_b   1.000
_cell.length_c   1.000
_cell.angle_alpha   90.00
_cell.angle_beta   90.00
_cell.angle_gamma   90.00
#
_symmetry.space_group_name_H-M   'P 1'
#
loop_
_entity.id
_entity.type
_entity.pdbx_description
1 polymer ?
#
loop_
_entity_poly.entity_id
_entity_poly.type
_entity_poly.pdbx_seq_one_letter_code
_entity_poly.pdbx_strand_id
1 'polypeptide(L)'
;VTEENLQARVRGNLLMAISNRFGSLVLATGNKSEYAVGYATLYGDMAGGFAPLKDVPKTLVYELCRWRNDTGPGEPIPERVMTKPPSAELRPDQKDTDSLPPYEVLDPIIESYVEDDLGVEEIVARGHDRATVDRIIWMIDRTEYKRRQAAPGIKITPKAFGRDRRMPITNRYVD
;
A
#
# COMPACT_ATOMS: atom_id res chain seq x y z
N VAL A 1 -5.98 14.48 10.12
CA VAL A 1 -5.06 14.41 8.94
C VAL A 1 -3.75 15.12 9.19
N THR A 2 -3.72 16.41 9.54
CA THR A 2 -2.46 17.14 9.74
C THR A 2 -1.62 16.53 10.87
N GLU A 3 -2.25 16.28 12.01
CA GLU A 3 -1.64 15.73 13.23
C GLU A 3 -1.15 14.30 13.00
N GLU A 4 -1.97 13.47 12.36
CA GLU A 4 -1.64 12.08 11.98
C GLU A 4 -0.44 12.04 11.03
N ASN A 5 -0.42 12.89 9.99
CA ASN A 5 0.69 12.96 9.05
C ASN A 5 1.97 13.49 9.70
N LEU A 6 1.87 14.42 10.66
CA LEU A 6 3.02 14.90 11.42
C LEU A 6 3.65 13.75 12.23
N GLN A 7 2.83 12.97 12.93
CA GLN A 7 3.31 11.79 13.68
C GLN A 7 4.04 10.80 12.76
N ALA A 8 3.48 10.47 11.60
CA ALA A 8 4.12 9.56 10.65
C ALA A 8 5.48 10.09 10.15
N ARG A 9 5.57 11.40 9.84
CA ARG A 9 6.84 12.03 9.41
C ARG A 9 7.89 12.07 10.52
N VAL A 10 7.48 12.30 11.77
CA VAL A 10 8.40 12.23 12.92
C VAL A 10 8.99 10.81 13.05
N ARG A 11 8.17 9.76 12.87
CA ARG A 11 8.65 8.36 12.87
C ARG A 11 9.65 8.10 11.75
N GLY A 12 9.36 8.54 10.53
CA GLY A 12 10.28 8.43 9.39
C GLY A 12 11.62 9.12 9.65
N ASN A 13 11.60 10.36 10.14
CA ASN A 13 12.81 11.11 10.49
C ASN A 13 13.64 10.41 11.59
N LEU A 14 12.99 9.87 12.61
CA LEU A 14 13.68 9.17 13.69
C LEU A 14 14.42 7.92 13.16
N LEU A 15 13.75 7.10 12.35
CA LEU A 15 14.36 5.90 11.76
C LEU A 15 15.55 6.27 10.84
N MET A 16 15.41 7.32 10.04
CA MET A 16 16.52 7.80 9.19
C MET A 16 17.69 8.34 10.03
N ALA A 17 17.43 9.02 11.15
CA ALA A 17 18.47 9.48 12.06
C ALA A 17 19.23 8.31 12.71
N ILE A 18 18.52 7.25 13.11
CA ILE A 18 19.12 6.01 13.63
C ILE A 18 19.96 5.34 12.55
N SER A 19 19.43 5.21 11.33
CA SER A 19 20.15 4.69 10.16
C SER A 19 21.46 5.45 9.91
N ASN A 20 21.42 6.78 9.88
CA ASN A 20 22.61 7.61 9.66
C ASN A 20 23.65 7.43 10.76
N ARG A 21 23.21 7.24 12.02
CA ARG A 21 24.12 7.08 13.16
C ARG A 21 24.80 5.71 13.18
N PHE A 22 24.10 4.65 12.76
CA PHE A 22 24.56 3.27 12.93
C PHE A 22 24.80 2.51 11.61
N GLY A 23 24.57 3.14 10.46
CA GLY A 23 24.87 2.58 9.13
C GLY A 23 23.92 1.49 8.62
N SER A 24 22.74 1.31 9.25
CA SER A 24 21.75 0.30 8.83
C SER A 24 20.76 0.85 7.81
N LEU A 25 20.33 0.03 6.85
CA LEU A 25 19.31 0.39 5.87
C LEU A 25 17.90 0.38 6.50
N VAL A 26 17.16 1.49 6.38
CA VAL A 26 15.74 1.52 6.76
C VAL A 26 14.90 0.79 5.70
N LEU A 27 14.09 -0.17 6.14
CA LEU A 27 13.10 -0.84 5.31
C LEU A 27 11.73 -0.18 5.48
N ALA A 28 11.20 0.40 4.41
CA ALA A 28 9.81 0.87 4.37
C ALA A 28 8.86 -0.34 4.25
N THR A 29 7.70 -0.25 4.89
CA THR A 29 6.79 -1.40 5.05
C THR A 29 5.47 -1.26 4.31
N GLY A 30 5.32 -0.24 3.46
CA GLY A 30 4.14 -0.05 2.62
C GLY A 30 3.98 -1.19 1.61
N ASN A 31 2.75 -1.69 1.49
CA ASN A 31 2.39 -2.75 0.54
C ASN A 31 1.78 -2.20 -0.75
N LYS A 32 1.55 -3.07 -1.74
CA LYS A 32 1.01 -2.68 -3.06
C LYS A 32 -0.33 -1.98 -2.94
N SER A 33 -1.21 -2.48 -2.08
CA SER A 33 -2.57 -1.95 -1.89
C SER A 33 -2.53 -0.53 -1.32
N GLU A 34 -1.73 -0.30 -0.28
CA GLU A 34 -1.54 1.02 0.33
C GLU A 34 -0.94 2.03 -0.67
N TYR A 35 0.09 1.62 -1.41
CA TYR A 35 0.70 2.46 -2.43
C TYR A 35 -0.20 2.72 -3.64
N ALA A 36 -1.07 1.76 -3.99
CA ALA A 36 -2.02 1.90 -5.09
C ALA A 36 -2.95 3.08 -4.82
N VAL A 37 -3.66 3.08 -3.70
CA VAL A 37 -4.65 4.12 -3.36
C VAL A 37 -4.08 5.31 -2.59
N GLY A 38 -2.79 5.29 -2.29
CA GLY A 38 -2.11 6.41 -1.64
C GLY A 38 -2.43 6.53 -0.16
N TYR A 39 -2.80 5.41 0.46
CA TYR A 39 -3.01 5.27 1.90
C TYR A 39 -1.66 5.16 2.62
N ALA A 40 -0.88 6.23 2.46
CA ALA A 40 0.49 6.35 2.89
C ALA A 40 0.83 7.83 3.11
N THR A 41 1.68 8.11 4.08
CA THR A 41 2.16 9.46 4.36
C THR A 41 3.47 9.69 3.64
N LEU A 42 3.47 10.65 2.71
CA LEU A 42 4.71 11.05 2.04
C LEU A 42 5.74 11.53 3.08
N TYR A 43 6.92 10.91 3.03
CA TYR A 43 8.04 11.07 3.98
C TYR A 43 7.75 10.60 5.42
N GLY A 44 6.64 9.89 5.63
CA GLY A 44 6.33 9.18 6.87
C GLY A 44 6.63 7.70 6.74
N ASP A 45 5.60 6.87 6.73
CA ASP A 45 5.68 5.42 6.52
C ASP A 45 6.33 5.02 5.17
N MET A 46 6.37 5.93 4.20
CA MET A 46 7.07 5.74 2.93
C MET A 46 8.59 5.92 3.02
N ALA A 47 9.11 6.43 4.14
CA ALA A 47 10.52 6.71 4.31
C ALA A 47 11.32 5.42 4.51
N GLY A 48 12.28 5.17 3.63
CA GLY A 48 13.20 4.04 3.70
C GLY A 48 14.12 4.00 2.49
N GLY A 49 15.18 3.22 2.59
CA GLY A 49 16.07 2.96 1.46
C GLY A 49 15.56 1.83 0.56
N PHE A 50 14.67 0.98 1.06
CA PHE A 50 14.08 -0.14 0.30
C PHE A 50 12.72 -0.53 0.86
N ALA A 51 11.79 -0.96 0.00
CA ALA A 51 10.44 -1.38 0.34
C ALA A 51 10.19 -2.83 -0.11
N PRO A 52 10.45 -3.84 0.75
CA PRO A 52 10.30 -5.25 0.38
C PRO A 52 8.88 -5.64 -0.04
N LEU A 53 7.86 -5.00 0.55
CA LEU A 53 6.45 -5.31 0.31
C LEU A 53 5.82 -4.47 -0.81
N LYS A 54 6.60 -3.63 -1.49
CA LYS A 54 6.09 -2.60 -2.42
C LYS A 54 5.14 -3.13 -3.49
N ASP A 55 5.34 -4.36 -3.95
CA ASP A 55 4.54 -5.02 -4.97
C ASP A 55 3.78 -6.25 -4.44
N VAL A 56 3.56 -6.34 -3.13
CA VAL A 56 2.79 -7.40 -2.48
C VAL A 56 1.40 -6.86 -2.13
N PRO A 57 0.28 -7.38 -2.68
CA PRO A 57 -1.08 -7.02 -2.24
C PRO A 57 -1.30 -7.32 -0.76
N LYS A 58 -2.18 -6.57 -0.08
CA LYS A 58 -2.42 -6.74 1.35
C LYS A 58 -2.94 -8.13 1.67
N THR A 59 -3.85 -8.67 0.86
CA THR A 59 -4.34 -10.05 1.00
C THR A 59 -3.18 -11.06 0.99
N LEU A 60 -2.25 -10.91 0.04
CA LEU A 60 -1.03 -11.73 -0.04
C LEU A 60 -0.08 -11.53 1.15
N VAL A 61 0.01 -10.33 1.73
CA VAL A 61 0.78 -10.12 2.97
C VAL A 61 0.28 -11.05 4.09
N TYR A 62 -1.03 -11.15 4.29
CA TYR A 62 -1.59 -12.05 5.30
C TYR A 62 -1.33 -13.52 4.99
N GLU A 63 -1.42 -13.93 3.71
CA GLU A 63 -1.08 -15.29 3.28
C GLU A 63 0.39 -15.62 3.53
N LEU A 64 1.30 -14.68 3.22
CA LEU A 64 2.74 -14.83 3.47
C LEU A 64 3.05 -14.92 4.97
N CYS A 65 2.34 -14.18 5.82
CA CYS A 65 2.47 -14.30 7.26
C CYS A 65 2.10 -15.70 7.76
N ARG A 66 0.95 -16.24 7.32
CA ARG A 66 0.53 -17.62 7.64
C ARG A 66 1.53 -18.64 7.14
N TRP A 67 1.90 -18.54 5.86
CA TRP A 67 2.91 -19.41 5.25
C TRP A 67 4.24 -19.40 6.01
N ARG A 68 4.74 -18.23 6.44
CA ARG A 68 5.99 -18.13 7.22
C ARG A 68 5.86 -18.83 8.56
N ASN A 69 4.74 -18.68 9.27
CA ASN A 69 4.53 -19.35 10.55
C ASN A 69 4.42 -20.87 10.37
N ASP A 70 3.78 -21.34 9.30
CA ASP A 70 3.55 -22.77 9.06
C ASP A 70 4.80 -23.52 8.55
N THR A 71 5.69 -22.84 7.83
CA THR A 71 6.83 -23.48 7.13
C THR A 71 8.20 -23.23 7.74
N GLY A 72 8.31 -22.24 8.63
CA GLY A 72 9.58 -21.82 9.21
C GLY A 72 9.81 -22.32 10.63
N PRO A 73 11.01 -22.08 11.19
CA PRO A 73 11.26 -22.35 12.60
C PRO A 73 10.41 -21.41 13.46
N GLY A 74 9.53 -22.02 14.25
CA GLY A 74 8.60 -21.33 15.16
C GLY A 74 7.60 -20.41 14.46
N GLU A 75 6.82 -19.71 15.28
CA GLU A 75 5.76 -18.77 14.85
C GLU A 75 6.16 -17.33 15.22
N PRO A 76 7.10 -16.70 14.48
CA PRO A 76 7.60 -15.39 14.84
C PRO A 76 6.57 -14.27 14.69
N ILE A 77 5.49 -14.49 13.90
CA ILE A 77 4.44 -13.50 13.68
C ILE A 77 3.26 -13.84 14.61
N PRO A 78 3.00 -13.05 15.67
CA PRO A 78 1.95 -13.39 16.62
C PRO A 78 0.55 -13.39 15.97
N GLU A 79 -0.29 -14.36 16.31
CA GLU A 79 -1.66 -14.50 15.79
C GLU A 79 -2.51 -13.22 15.92
N ARG A 80 -2.31 -12.47 17.02
CA ARG A 80 -2.99 -11.18 17.26
C ARG A 80 -2.74 -10.14 16.17
N VAL A 81 -1.61 -10.22 15.44
CA VAL A 81 -1.30 -9.30 14.34
C VAL A 81 -2.16 -9.61 13.12
N MET A 82 -2.53 -10.88 12.93
CA MET A 82 -3.35 -11.33 11.79
C MET A 82 -4.84 -11.19 12.06
N THR A 83 -5.27 -11.26 13.33
CA THR A 83 -6.69 -11.20 13.72
C THR A 83 -7.16 -9.79 14.09
N LYS A 84 -6.25 -8.88 14.48
CA LYS A 84 -6.64 -7.49 14.75
C LYS A 84 -7.03 -6.77 13.44
N PRO A 85 -8.03 -5.87 13.46
CA PRO A 85 -8.33 -5.04 12.30
C PRO A 85 -7.11 -4.21 11.85
N PRO A 86 -6.88 -4.04 10.54
CA PRO A 86 -5.78 -3.23 10.03
C PRO A 86 -5.98 -1.74 10.38
N SER A 87 -4.90 -1.09 10.82
CA SER A 87 -4.89 0.29 11.31
C SER A 87 -3.48 0.90 11.25
N ALA A 88 -3.39 2.19 10.95
CA ALA A 88 -2.17 2.99 11.10
C ALA A 88 -1.89 3.46 12.55
N GLU A 89 -2.84 3.30 13.47
CA GLU A 89 -2.71 3.64 14.89
C GLU A 89 -2.19 5.08 15.14
N LEU A 90 -2.72 6.06 14.39
CA LEU A 90 -2.39 7.49 14.47
C LEU A 90 -3.41 8.32 15.25
N ARG A 91 -4.62 7.77 15.46
CA ARG A 91 -5.68 8.31 16.33
C ARG A 91 -6.41 7.16 17.05
N PRO A 92 -7.14 7.44 18.14
CA PRO A 92 -7.94 6.43 18.85
C PRO A 92 -8.93 5.72 17.92
N ASP A 93 -9.07 4.40 18.11
CA ASP A 93 -10.02 3.51 17.41
C ASP A 93 -9.96 3.54 15.88
N GLN A 94 -8.86 4.04 15.31
CA GLN A 94 -8.66 4.10 13.86
C GLN A 94 -8.72 2.71 13.22
N LYS A 95 -9.43 2.61 12.08
CA LYS A 95 -9.38 1.46 11.18
C LYS A 95 -9.09 1.92 9.77
N ASP A 96 -8.42 1.08 8.99
CA ASP A 96 -8.19 1.39 7.57
C ASP A 96 -9.51 1.46 6.80
N THR A 97 -10.50 0.65 7.22
CA THR A 97 -11.87 0.62 6.68
C THR A 97 -12.66 1.91 6.90
N ASP A 98 -12.18 2.83 7.75
CA ASP A 98 -12.78 4.17 7.88
C ASP A 98 -12.65 4.97 6.57
N SER A 99 -11.62 4.66 5.76
CA SER A 99 -11.25 5.41 4.56
C SER A 99 -11.15 4.55 3.30
N LEU A 100 -11.07 3.23 3.44
CA LEU A 100 -10.92 2.27 2.34
C LEU A 100 -12.03 1.20 2.40
N PRO A 101 -12.42 0.58 1.27
CA PRO A 101 -13.13 -0.68 1.33
C PRO A 101 -12.24 -1.79 1.92
N PRO A 102 -12.81 -2.91 2.37
CA PRO A 102 -12.02 -4.08 2.80
C PRO A 102 -11.02 -4.50 1.73
N TYR A 103 -9.87 -5.03 2.14
CA TYR A 103 -8.79 -5.39 1.21
C TYR A 103 -9.20 -6.50 0.24
N GLU A 104 -10.12 -7.38 0.65
CA GLU A 104 -10.71 -8.42 -0.18
C GLU A 104 -11.55 -7.86 -1.35
N VAL A 105 -11.99 -6.60 -1.24
CA VAL A 105 -12.68 -5.86 -2.31
C VAL A 105 -11.69 -4.96 -3.05
N LEU A 106 -10.77 -4.33 -2.32
CA LEU A 106 -9.81 -3.38 -2.87
C LEU A 106 -8.80 -4.04 -3.81
N ASP A 107 -8.19 -5.15 -3.38
CA ASP A 107 -7.07 -5.78 -4.10
C ASP A 107 -7.48 -6.31 -5.49
N PRO A 108 -8.63 -6.99 -5.67
CA PRO A 108 -9.08 -7.43 -7.00
C PRO A 108 -9.36 -6.28 -7.97
N ILE A 109 -9.82 -5.13 -7.47
CA ILE A 109 -10.04 -3.93 -8.29
C ILE A 109 -8.71 -3.31 -8.70
N ILE A 110 -7.73 -3.25 -7.78
CA ILE A 110 -6.37 -2.81 -8.10
C ILE A 110 -5.74 -3.72 -9.15
N GLU A 111 -5.83 -5.05 -8.97
CA GLU A 111 -5.32 -6.02 -9.94
C GLU A 111 -5.94 -5.83 -11.31
N SER A 112 -7.28 -5.74 -11.39
CA SER A 112 -7.99 -5.56 -12.66
C SER A 112 -7.62 -4.24 -13.36
N TYR A 113 -7.48 -3.15 -12.61
CA TYR A 113 -7.17 -1.83 -13.20
C TYR A 113 -5.69 -1.65 -13.52
N VAL A 114 -4.79 -2.16 -12.67
CA VAL A 114 -3.35 -1.90 -12.76
C VAL A 114 -2.65 -3.02 -13.51
N GLU A 115 -2.99 -4.27 -13.25
CA GLU A 115 -2.28 -5.43 -13.80
C GLU A 115 -2.90 -5.86 -15.13
N ASP A 116 -4.23 -5.98 -15.17
CA ASP A 116 -4.97 -6.41 -16.36
C ASP A 116 -5.27 -5.27 -17.37
N ASP A 117 -5.02 -4.00 -17.00
CA ASP A 117 -5.35 -2.80 -17.80
C ASP A 117 -6.85 -2.68 -18.21
N LEU A 118 -7.76 -3.14 -17.35
CA LEU A 118 -9.20 -3.05 -17.63
C LEU A 118 -9.76 -1.65 -17.38
N GLY A 119 -10.74 -1.27 -18.20
CA GLY A 119 -11.54 -0.06 -18.00
C GLY A 119 -12.61 -0.24 -16.92
N VAL A 120 -13.22 0.88 -16.49
CA VAL A 120 -14.27 0.92 -15.46
C VAL A 120 -15.40 -0.08 -15.74
N GLU A 121 -15.94 -0.06 -16.96
CA GLU A 121 -17.09 -0.90 -17.33
C GLU A 121 -16.77 -2.40 -17.29
N GLU A 122 -15.54 -2.78 -17.64
CA GLU A 122 -15.08 -4.18 -17.59
C GLU A 122 -14.95 -4.67 -16.15
N ILE A 123 -14.44 -3.81 -15.25
CA ILE A 123 -14.33 -4.12 -13.82
C ILE A 123 -15.73 -4.22 -13.19
N VAL A 124 -16.65 -3.34 -13.56
CA VAL A 124 -18.05 -3.42 -13.09
C VAL A 124 -18.72 -4.70 -13.59
N ALA A 125 -18.48 -5.09 -14.85
CA ALA A 125 -18.99 -6.34 -15.42
C ALA A 125 -18.45 -7.60 -14.71
N ARG A 126 -17.31 -7.51 -14.00
CA ARG A 126 -16.80 -8.57 -13.10
C ARG A 126 -17.54 -8.66 -11.76
N GLY A 127 -18.56 -7.83 -11.54
CA GLY A 127 -19.43 -7.87 -10.35
C GLY A 127 -19.05 -6.90 -9.24
N HIS A 128 -18.15 -5.95 -9.51
CA HIS A 128 -17.80 -4.90 -8.55
C HIS A 128 -18.79 -3.73 -8.61
N ASP A 129 -19.08 -3.14 -7.45
CA ASP A 129 -19.93 -1.95 -7.35
C ASP A 129 -19.28 -0.75 -8.07
N ARG A 130 -20.05 -0.08 -8.94
CA ARG A 130 -19.59 1.04 -9.76
C ARG A 130 -19.00 2.19 -8.92
N ALA A 131 -19.70 2.60 -7.86
CA ALA A 131 -19.25 3.71 -7.03
C ALA A 131 -17.92 3.39 -6.34
N THR A 132 -17.74 2.13 -5.93
CA THR A 132 -16.50 1.63 -5.34
C THR A 132 -15.35 1.61 -6.36
N VAL A 133 -15.60 1.11 -7.58
CA VAL A 133 -14.62 1.09 -8.68
C VAL A 133 -14.15 2.50 -9.04
N ASP A 134 -15.08 3.42 -9.29
CA ASP A 134 -14.77 4.81 -9.63
C ASP A 134 -13.92 5.47 -8.54
N ARG A 135 -14.28 5.26 -7.26
CA ARG A 135 -13.54 5.79 -6.13
C ARG A 135 -12.11 5.24 -6.07
N ILE A 136 -11.92 3.93 -6.27
CA ILE A 136 -10.59 3.31 -6.22
C ILE A 136 -9.72 3.79 -7.37
N ILE A 137 -10.23 3.83 -8.59
CA ILE A 137 -9.49 4.32 -9.76
C ILE A 137 -9.08 5.78 -9.56
N TRP A 138 -10.00 6.63 -9.09
CA TRP A 138 -9.68 8.01 -8.75
C TRP A 138 -8.58 8.12 -7.69
N MET A 139 -8.62 7.28 -6.64
CA MET A 139 -7.55 7.21 -5.63
C MET A 139 -6.21 6.78 -6.22
N ILE A 140 -6.22 5.80 -7.14
CA ILE A 140 -5.03 5.33 -7.84
C ILE A 140 -4.40 6.45 -8.66
N ASP A 141 -5.17 7.18 -9.44
CA ASP A 141 -4.59 8.18 -10.33
C ASP A 141 -4.11 9.43 -9.59
N ARG A 142 -4.86 9.92 -8.60
CA ARG A 142 -4.47 11.12 -7.83
C ARG A 142 -3.18 10.96 -7.01
N THR A 143 -2.76 9.73 -6.71
CA THR A 143 -1.62 9.46 -5.82
C THR A 143 -0.31 9.15 -6.55
N GLU A 144 -0.26 9.33 -7.87
CA GLU A 144 0.94 9.11 -8.68
C GLU A 144 2.16 9.90 -8.13
N TYR A 145 1.95 11.13 -7.66
CA TYR A 145 3.00 11.97 -7.08
C TYR A 145 3.66 11.35 -5.82
N LYS A 146 2.90 10.58 -5.02
CA LYS A 146 3.46 9.88 -3.86
C LYS A 146 4.29 8.68 -4.31
N ARG A 147 3.77 7.88 -5.24
CA ARG A 147 4.44 6.67 -5.74
C ARG A 147 5.79 6.97 -6.38
N ARG A 148 5.89 8.10 -7.10
CA ARG A 148 7.14 8.61 -7.69
C ARG A 148 8.25 8.89 -6.68
N GLN A 149 7.90 9.03 -5.40
CA GLN A 149 8.81 9.34 -4.30
C GLN A 149 8.92 8.21 -3.27
N ALA A 150 8.23 7.09 -3.50
CA ALA A 150 8.33 5.92 -2.66
C ALA A 150 9.70 5.26 -2.81
N ALA A 151 10.22 4.69 -1.72
CA ALA A 151 11.42 3.87 -1.73
C ALA A 151 11.38 2.81 -2.86
N PRO A 152 12.52 2.44 -3.47
CA PRO A 152 12.56 1.36 -4.45
C PRO A 152 12.14 0.03 -3.80
N GLY A 153 11.62 -0.91 -4.58
CA GLY A 153 11.16 -2.21 -4.08
C GLY A 153 11.20 -3.27 -5.17
N ILE A 154 10.90 -4.52 -4.81
CA ILE A 154 10.92 -5.67 -5.70
C ILE A 154 9.57 -5.81 -6.40
N LYS A 155 9.60 -6.12 -7.70
CA LYS A 155 8.43 -6.54 -8.47
C LYS A 155 8.21 -8.04 -8.30
N ILE A 156 7.00 -8.43 -7.96
CA ILE A 156 6.58 -9.85 -7.91
C ILE A 156 5.33 -10.14 -8.76
N THR A 157 4.62 -9.10 -9.19
CA THR A 157 3.42 -9.19 -10.03
C THR A 157 3.74 -8.90 -11.50
N PRO A 158 2.84 -9.19 -12.47
CA PRO A 158 3.02 -8.81 -13.88
C PRO A 158 3.24 -7.31 -14.10
N LYS A 159 2.57 -6.43 -13.33
CA LYS A 159 2.71 -4.97 -13.45
C LYS A 159 2.87 -4.27 -12.10
N ALA A 160 4.07 -3.74 -11.86
CA ALA A 160 4.40 -2.95 -10.67
C ALA A 160 4.31 -1.44 -10.92
N PHE A 161 4.04 -0.68 -9.86
CA PHE A 161 4.12 0.78 -9.92
C PHE A 161 5.57 1.26 -10.09
N GLY A 162 5.83 2.02 -11.16
CA GLY A 162 7.16 2.53 -11.49
C GLY A 162 7.50 2.34 -12.97
N ARG A 163 8.48 1.47 -13.26
CA ARG A 163 8.97 1.29 -14.64
C ARG A 163 7.90 0.74 -15.59
N ASP A 164 7.01 -0.11 -15.08
CA ASP A 164 6.04 -0.86 -15.89
C ASP A 164 4.70 -0.10 -16.05
N ARG A 165 4.32 0.74 -15.09
CA ARG A 165 3.19 1.67 -15.19
C ARG A 165 3.67 3.11 -15.09
N ARG A 166 3.77 3.80 -16.24
CA ARG A 166 4.28 5.18 -16.35
C ARG A 166 3.15 6.17 -16.64
N MET A 167 2.50 6.64 -15.58
CA MET A 167 1.41 7.62 -15.69
C MET A 167 1.89 9.04 -15.39
N PRO A 168 1.29 10.08 -15.99
CA PRO A 168 1.58 11.46 -15.62
C PRO A 168 1.08 11.77 -14.20
N ILE A 169 1.81 12.63 -13.47
CA ILE A 169 1.34 13.13 -12.17
C ILE A 169 0.11 14.04 -12.36
N THR A 170 0.20 14.96 -13.33
CA THR A 170 -0.93 15.81 -13.72
C THR A 170 -1.77 15.03 -14.73
N ASN A 171 -2.86 14.44 -14.25
CA ASN A 171 -3.79 13.68 -15.07
C ASN A 171 -5.22 14.22 -14.87
N ARG A 172 -5.92 14.51 -15.97
CA ARG A 172 -7.37 14.80 -16.02
C ARG A 172 -8.07 13.96 -17.08
N TYR A 173 -7.44 12.86 -17.48
CA TYR A 173 -8.08 11.88 -18.33
C TYR A 173 -9.30 11.32 -17.59
N VAL A 174 -10.45 11.36 -18.25
CA VAL A 174 -11.73 10.81 -17.80
C VAL A 174 -12.16 9.91 -18.94
N ASP A 175 -12.39 8.63 -18.65
CA ASP A 175 -12.99 7.68 -19.59
C ASP A 175 -14.43 8.10 -19.95
#